data_AF-A0A9N8KAA0-F1
#
_entry.id   AF-A0A9N8KAA0-F1
#
_cell.length_a   1.000
_cell.length_b   1.000
_cell.length_c   1.000
_cell.angle_alpha   90.00
_cell.angle_beta   90.00
_cell.angle_gamma   90.00
#
_symmetry.space_group_name_H-M   'P 1'
#
loop_
_entity.id
_entity.type
_entity.pdbx_description
1 polymer ?
#
loop_
_entity_poly.entity_id
_entity_poly.type
_entity_poly.pdbx_seq_one_letter_code
_entity_poly.pdbx_strand_id
1 'polypeptide(L)'
;LLFAFFAVAFAANGSSTYTYQHQGSNAFSLAVSLNTTGNDLYFNMSAPSTYSWFAFGIGGQMKNSLMFIGYPSSNGTGHQQPQYTSSKSVQVRSSSITNGAYQLMGVCYNCTTWSLGTMDTTSTQQPFIFALGPTGETISSDSASQNIDQHTLYNSFTMDMTQAAFSGSSTPALNSGSSAASSTSANGSSSSASTGASTGGGDNTYNRVHGIFMAIAFVILFPLGVLVLRLGHSVIGHGIVQATAYCFVIVGLGTGIYLSQQDKSTSGFNTAHQIIGLVLFSLLAIQALGGLVHHLLFRRGHKTIIGKVHMFLGIGLIILGIVNVPLGLNLAGDSNYNKYYIIVVCILGALFLALRFWALWRDRKSAKREGSEKGVLRRGSSSEEAVM
;
A
#
# COMPACT_ATOMS: atom_id res chain seq x y z
N LEU A 1 -7.65 -58.66 38.54
CA LEU A 1 -7.57 -57.91 37.27
C LEU A 1 -7.14 -56.48 37.61
N LEU A 2 -5.82 -56.26 37.75
CA LEU A 2 -5.23 -54.94 37.94
C LEU A 2 -5.11 -54.28 36.57
N PHE A 3 -5.73 -53.12 36.38
CA PHE A 3 -5.48 -52.24 35.23
C PHE A 3 -4.16 -51.49 35.48
N ALA A 4 -3.10 -51.89 34.79
CA ALA A 4 -1.89 -51.09 34.67
C ALA A 4 -2.11 -50.01 33.59
N PHE A 5 -2.30 -48.77 34.02
CA PHE A 5 -2.19 -47.62 33.14
C PHE A 5 -0.72 -47.45 32.75
N PHE A 6 -0.38 -47.77 31.49
CA PHE A 6 0.86 -47.32 30.88
C PHE A 6 0.75 -45.80 30.67
N ALA A 7 1.38 -45.01 31.54
CA ALA A 7 1.68 -43.62 31.25
C ALA A 7 2.81 -43.61 30.22
N VAL A 8 2.48 -43.36 28.95
CA VAL A 8 3.48 -42.99 27.94
C VAL A 8 3.95 -41.59 28.30
N ALA A 9 5.10 -41.51 28.95
CA ALA A 9 5.83 -40.25 29.08
C ALA A 9 6.35 -39.87 27.68
N PHE A 10 5.59 -39.02 26.98
CA PHE A 10 6.12 -38.34 25.81
C PHE A 10 7.21 -37.40 26.31
N ALA A 11 8.48 -37.70 25.99
CA ALA A 11 9.55 -36.74 26.13
C ALA A 11 9.26 -35.59 25.14
N ALA A 12 8.67 -34.51 25.63
CA ALA A 12 8.52 -33.28 24.85
C ALA A 12 9.93 -32.75 24.54
N ASN A 13 10.30 -32.76 23.26
CA ASN A 13 11.37 -31.88 22.77
C ASN A 13 10.88 -30.48 23.11
N GLY A 14 11.34 -29.85 24.18
CA GLY A 14 10.68 -28.70 24.81
C GLY A 14 10.58 -27.42 23.96
N SER A 15 10.58 -27.50 22.64
CA SER A 15 10.33 -26.44 21.67
C SER A 15 9.56 -26.95 20.45
N SER A 16 8.59 -26.16 19.97
CA SER A 16 7.94 -26.34 18.66
C SER A 16 8.59 -25.39 17.65
N THR A 17 8.93 -25.89 16.46
CA THR A 17 9.74 -25.13 15.48
C THR A 17 9.08 -25.10 14.12
N TYR A 18 9.14 -23.94 13.49
CA TYR A 18 8.71 -23.69 12.12
C TYR A 18 9.85 -23.01 11.33
N THR A 19 10.02 -23.43 10.08
CA THR A 19 10.94 -22.81 9.13
C THR A 19 10.23 -22.56 7.81
N TYR A 20 10.48 -21.40 7.21
CA TYR A 20 9.93 -21.01 5.92
C TYR A 20 11.05 -20.78 4.90
N GLN A 21 10.93 -21.43 3.74
CA GLN A 21 11.85 -21.24 2.61
C GLN A 21 11.26 -20.26 1.60
N HIS A 22 12.06 -19.31 1.14
CA HIS A 22 11.73 -18.48 -0.03
C HIS A 22 12.85 -18.60 -1.06
N GLN A 23 12.50 -18.93 -2.31
CA GLN A 23 13.46 -19.07 -3.41
C GLN A 23 14.67 -19.97 -3.08
N GLY A 24 14.41 -21.06 -2.34
CA GLY A 24 15.45 -22.03 -1.97
C GLY A 24 16.35 -21.62 -0.80
N SER A 25 16.05 -20.51 -0.11
CA SER A 25 16.77 -20.05 1.08
C SER A 25 15.86 -19.92 2.31
N ASN A 26 16.41 -20.13 3.51
CA ASN A 26 15.72 -19.90 4.78
C ASN A 26 15.33 -18.42 4.89
N ALA A 27 14.03 -18.11 4.79
CA ALA A 27 13.52 -16.73 4.84
C ALA A 27 12.99 -16.35 6.23
N PHE A 28 12.50 -17.31 7.00
CA PHE A 28 12.08 -17.10 8.38
C PHE A 28 12.19 -18.39 9.18
N SER A 29 12.58 -18.31 10.45
CA SER A 29 12.44 -19.43 11.39
C SER A 29 11.95 -18.95 12.75
N LEU A 30 11.16 -19.79 13.40
CA LEU A 30 10.63 -19.57 14.74
C LEU A 30 10.69 -20.87 15.52
N ALA A 31 11.26 -20.83 16.71
CA ALA A 31 11.11 -21.87 17.72
C ALA A 31 10.42 -21.27 18.94
N VAL A 32 9.46 -21.98 19.53
CA VAL A 32 8.74 -21.56 20.74
C VAL A 32 8.77 -22.65 21.80
N SER A 33 8.92 -22.24 23.06
CA SER A 33 8.80 -23.10 24.24
C SER A 33 7.83 -22.46 25.22
N LEU A 34 6.98 -23.26 25.84
CA LEU A 34 5.94 -22.80 26.74
C LEU A 34 6.17 -23.37 28.15
N ASN A 35 6.41 -22.49 29.11
CA ASN A 35 6.40 -22.87 30.52
C ASN A 35 4.94 -22.94 31.00
N THR A 36 4.46 -24.16 31.24
CA THR A 36 3.06 -24.40 31.63
C THR A 36 2.75 -23.99 33.08
N THR A 37 3.77 -23.72 33.90
CA THR A 37 3.61 -23.25 35.29
C THR A 37 3.46 -21.73 35.35
N GLY A 38 4.25 -21.00 34.56
CA GLY A 38 4.26 -19.53 34.54
C GLY A 38 3.39 -18.88 33.45
N ASN A 39 2.93 -19.67 32.46
CA ASN A 39 2.37 -19.18 31.19
C ASN A 39 3.36 -18.31 30.39
N ASP A 40 4.65 -18.60 30.54
CA ASP A 40 5.72 -17.84 29.89
C ASP A 40 6.06 -18.46 28.54
N LEU A 41 6.07 -17.62 27.51
CA LEU A 41 6.41 -18.01 26.14
C LEU A 41 7.84 -17.58 25.83
N TYR A 42 8.71 -18.57 25.67
CA TYR A 42 10.06 -18.36 25.16
C TYR A 42 10.05 -18.53 23.66
N PHE A 43 10.81 -17.70 22.96
CA PHE A 43 10.92 -17.79 21.51
C PHE A 43 12.34 -17.49 21.04
N ASN A 44 12.70 -18.09 19.91
CA ASN A 44 13.88 -17.75 19.12
C ASN A 44 13.44 -17.58 17.68
N MET A 45 13.70 -16.42 17.09
CA MET A 45 13.35 -16.14 15.70
C MET A 45 14.54 -15.65 14.89
N SER A 46 14.53 -16.03 13.61
CA SER A 46 15.55 -15.67 12.62
C SER A 46 14.92 -15.16 11.33
N ALA A 47 15.57 -14.18 10.71
CA ALA A 47 15.28 -13.76 9.35
C ALA A 47 16.53 -13.13 8.71
N PRO A 48 16.64 -13.10 7.37
CA PRO A 48 17.71 -12.35 6.69
C PRO A 48 17.72 -10.87 7.10
N SER A 49 18.90 -10.31 7.34
CA SER A 49 19.09 -8.91 7.73
C SER A 49 18.93 -7.92 6.57
N THR A 50 18.52 -8.41 5.40
CA THR A 50 18.15 -7.59 4.24
C THR A 50 16.78 -6.93 4.40
N TYR A 51 15.93 -7.48 5.26
CA TYR A 51 14.61 -6.93 5.60
C TYR A 51 14.74 -5.89 6.71
N SER A 52 13.92 -4.83 6.67
CA SER A 52 14.00 -3.72 7.61
C SER A 52 13.58 -4.08 9.05
N TRP A 53 12.69 -5.05 9.17
CA TRP A 53 12.18 -5.64 10.42
C TRP A 53 11.66 -7.05 10.17
N PHE A 54 11.47 -7.81 11.24
CA PHE A 54 10.93 -9.18 11.20
C PHE A 54 10.01 -9.41 12.42
N ALA A 55 8.96 -10.19 12.23
CA ALA A 55 7.98 -10.43 13.28
C ALA A 55 7.30 -11.78 13.17
N PHE A 56 6.74 -12.22 14.31
CA PHE A 56 5.70 -13.24 14.34
C PHE A 56 4.52 -12.80 15.20
N GLY A 57 3.37 -13.41 14.96
CA GLY A 57 2.15 -13.19 15.72
C GLY A 57 1.46 -14.50 16.09
N ILE A 58 0.79 -14.50 17.24
CA ILE A 58 -0.02 -15.62 17.71
C ILE A 58 -1.45 -15.40 17.23
N GLY A 59 -1.95 -16.28 16.37
CA GLY A 59 -3.26 -16.18 15.71
C GLY A 59 -3.16 -16.35 14.19
N GLY A 60 -4.32 -16.46 13.53
CA GLY A 60 -4.39 -16.66 12.07
C GLY A 60 -4.38 -15.37 11.23
N GLN A 61 -4.39 -14.21 11.86
CA GLN A 61 -4.39 -12.89 11.21
C GLN A 61 -3.85 -11.84 12.19
N MET A 62 -3.43 -10.66 11.69
CA MET A 62 -2.92 -9.57 12.54
C MET A 62 -3.97 -9.04 13.53
N LYS A 63 -5.25 -9.02 13.13
CA LYS A 63 -6.33 -8.56 14.00
C LYS A 63 -6.40 -9.44 15.24
N ASN A 64 -6.31 -8.81 16.40
CA ASN A 64 -6.38 -9.44 17.72
C ASN A 64 -5.22 -10.39 18.05
N SER A 65 -4.18 -10.49 17.23
CA SER A 65 -3.00 -11.29 17.55
C SER A 65 -2.05 -10.57 18.50
N LEU A 66 -1.39 -11.33 19.39
CA LEU A 66 -0.22 -10.84 20.10
C LEU A 66 1.00 -10.98 19.19
N MET A 67 1.65 -9.87 18.84
CA MET A 67 2.74 -9.81 17.87
C MET A 67 4.05 -9.39 18.53
N PHE A 68 5.15 -9.99 18.07
CA PHE A 68 6.51 -9.70 18.49
C PHE A 68 7.29 -9.21 17.28
N ILE A 69 7.77 -7.99 17.35
CA ILE A 69 8.42 -7.30 16.24
C ILE A 69 9.85 -6.97 16.66
N GLY A 70 10.82 -7.31 15.80
CA GLY A 70 12.23 -7.03 15.97
C GLY A 70 12.79 -6.17 14.83
N TYR A 71 13.62 -5.20 15.19
CA TYR A 71 14.40 -4.37 14.28
C TYR A 71 15.71 -3.93 14.97
N PRO A 72 16.74 -3.52 14.20
CA PRO A 72 18.00 -3.06 14.78
C PRO A 72 17.85 -1.80 15.64
N SER A 73 18.50 -1.83 16.81
CA SER A 73 18.63 -0.69 17.73
C SER A 73 19.74 0.25 17.26
N SER A 74 19.62 1.55 17.55
CA SER A 74 20.60 2.57 17.15
C SER A 74 21.91 2.52 17.94
N ASN A 75 21.87 2.04 19.18
CA ASN A 75 23.05 2.01 20.07
C ASN A 75 23.47 0.59 20.50
N GLY A 76 22.85 -0.46 19.94
CA GLY A 76 23.11 -1.85 20.34
C GLY A 76 22.69 -2.20 21.77
N THR A 77 22.07 -1.26 22.50
CA THR A 77 21.62 -1.39 23.89
C THR A 77 20.17 -0.92 24.05
N GLY A 78 19.31 -1.18 23.06
CA GLY A 78 17.88 -0.90 23.16
C GLY A 78 17.09 -2.08 23.76
N HIS A 79 16.90 -2.10 25.08
CA HIS A 79 15.86 -2.92 25.72
C HIS A 79 14.66 -2.03 26.03
N GLN A 80 13.59 -2.07 25.22
CA GLN A 80 12.22 -1.77 25.66
C GLN A 80 11.22 -2.12 24.56
N GLN A 81 10.06 -2.60 25.01
CA GLN A 81 8.96 -3.21 24.26
C GLN A 81 8.18 -2.24 23.34
N PRO A 82 7.78 -2.64 22.13
CA PRO A 82 6.82 -1.88 21.32
C PRO A 82 5.43 -1.84 21.95
N GLN A 83 4.83 -0.65 22.08
CA GLN A 83 3.47 -0.51 22.61
C GLN A 83 2.42 -0.83 21.54
N TYR A 84 1.84 -2.03 21.64
CA TYR A 84 0.41 -2.14 21.98
C TYR A 84 0.22 -3.29 22.98
N THR A 85 0.62 -3.03 24.22
CA THR A 85 -0.01 -3.41 25.49
C THR A 85 1.01 -3.32 26.62
N SER A 86 0.91 -2.32 27.49
CA SER A 86 1.72 -2.20 28.71
C SER A 86 1.44 -3.32 29.72
N SER A 87 0.48 -4.20 29.43
CA SER A 87 0.04 -5.29 30.31
C SER A 87 0.87 -6.57 30.21
N LYS A 88 1.76 -6.69 29.21
CA LYS A 88 2.61 -7.87 29.01
C LYS A 88 4.08 -7.49 29.11
N SER A 89 4.86 -8.31 29.78
CA SER A 89 6.31 -8.09 29.98
C SER A 89 7.09 -8.96 29.02
N VAL A 90 7.92 -8.34 28.17
CA VAL A 90 8.82 -9.03 27.24
C VAL A 90 10.26 -8.69 27.60
N GLN A 91 11.11 -9.70 27.71
CA GLN A 91 12.55 -9.53 27.92
C GLN A 91 13.34 -10.18 26.79
N VAL A 92 14.27 -9.43 26.21
CA VAL A 92 15.26 -9.95 25.27
C VAL A 92 16.31 -10.72 26.07
N ARG A 93 16.61 -11.95 25.64
CA ARG A 93 17.64 -12.81 26.25
C ARG A 93 18.94 -12.75 25.47
N SER A 94 18.83 -12.77 24.15
CA SER A 94 19.96 -12.56 23.25
C SER A 94 19.47 -11.96 21.94
N SER A 95 20.32 -11.15 21.34
CA SER A 95 20.08 -10.59 20.02
C SER A 95 21.40 -10.44 19.28
N SER A 96 21.46 -10.82 18.02
CA SER A 96 22.64 -10.59 17.19
C SER A 96 22.27 -10.41 15.72
N ILE A 97 23.19 -9.76 14.99
CA ILE A 97 23.22 -9.78 13.54
C ILE A 97 24.51 -10.48 13.17
N THR A 98 24.41 -11.66 12.55
CA THR A 98 25.60 -12.46 12.20
C THR A 98 25.36 -13.15 10.88
N ASN A 99 26.35 -13.14 9.99
CA ASN A 99 26.26 -13.74 8.66
C ASN A 99 25.03 -13.30 7.84
N GLY A 100 24.64 -12.02 7.96
CA GLY A 100 23.50 -11.47 7.22
C GLY A 100 22.13 -11.95 7.69
N ALA A 101 22.01 -12.44 8.94
CA ALA A 101 20.75 -12.82 9.55
C ALA A 101 20.57 -12.16 10.93
N TYR A 102 19.33 -11.75 11.22
CA TYR A 102 18.87 -11.45 12.56
C TYR A 102 18.71 -12.73 13.36
N GLN A 103 19.13 -12.71 14.62
CA GLN A 103 18.80 -13.71 15.62
C GLN A 103 18.26 -12.98 16.84
N LEU A 104 17.06 -13.35 17.30
CA LEU A 104 16.44 -12.74 18.46
C LEU A 104 15.78 -13.80 19.33
N MET A 105 16.29 -13.94 20.56
CA MET A 105 15.71 -14.77 21.60
C MET A 105 15.08 -13.90 22.67
N GLY A 106 13.85 -14.23 23.06
CA GLY A 106 13.13 -13.50 24.08
C GLY A 106 12.22 -14.38 24.91
N VAL A 107 11.75 -13.82 26.01
CA VAL A 107 10.70 -14.39 26.84
C VAL A 107 9.58 -13.38 27.01
N CYS A 108 8.34 -13.84 26.85
CA CYS A 108 7.13 -13.09 27.12
C CYS A 108 6.44 -13.71 28.33
N TYR A 109 6.34 -12.94 29.41
CA TYR A 109 5.77 -13.42 30.66
C TYR A 109 4.24 -13.38 30.64
N ASN A 110 3.60 -14.48 31.01
CA ASN A 110 2.15 -14.63 31.01
C ASN A 110 1.53 -14.28 29.64
N CYS A 111 2.02 -14.87 28.54
CA CYS A 111 1.65 -14.48 27.18
C CYS A 111 0.79 -15.51 26.44
N THR A 112 0.18 -16.44 27.17
CA THR A 112 -0.84 -17.35 26.64
C THR A 112 -2.21 -16.70 26.50
N THR A 113 -2.45 -15.58 27.20
CA THR A 113 -3.71 -14.83 27.13
C THR A 113 -3.41 -13.33 27.07
N TRP A 114 -4.21 -12.56 26.33
CA TRP A 114 -4.12 -11.11 26.26
C TRP A 114 -5.51 -10.51 26.07
N SER A 115 -5.64 -9.18 26.13
CA SER A 115 -6.93 -8.49 26.14
C SER A 115 -7.84 -8.78 24.94
N LEU A 116 -7.26 -9.20 23.81
CA LEU A 116 -7.97 -9.41 22.55
C LEU A 116 -7.99 -10.87 22.09
N GLY A 117 -7.36 -11.80 22.82
CA GLY A 117 -7.25 -13.17 22.37
C GLY A 117 -6.46 -14.09 23.31
N THR A 118 -6.37 -15.36 22.92
CA THR A 118 -5.69 -16.41 23.67
C THR A 118 -4.96 -17.36 22.71
N MET A 119 -3.90 -18.00 23.20
CA MET A 119 -3.23 -19.12 22.57
C MET A 119 -3.82 -20.43 23.12
N ASP A 120 -4.18 -21.36 22.25
CA ASP A 120 -4.46 -22.73 22.65
C ASP A 120 -3.13 -23.47 22.86
N THR A 121 -2.75 -23.62 24.12
CA THR A 121 -1.49 -24.24 24.53
C THR A 121 -1.49 -25.77 24.38
N THR A 122 -2.63 -26.36 24.01
CA THR A 122 -2.81 -27.82 23.89
C THR A 122 -3.06 -28.28 22.45
N SER A 123 -3.22 -27.34 21.52
CA SER A 123 -3.46 -27.64 20.11
C SER A 123 -2.19 -28.12 19.40
N THR A 124 -2.33 -29.14 18.57
CA THR A 124 -1.31 -29.57 17.61
C THR A 124 -1.26 -28.68 16.36
N GLN A 125 -2.22 -27.76 16.21
CA GLN A 125 -2.38 -26.86 15.07
C GLN A 125 -2.69 -25.43 15.53
N GLN A 126 -1.97 -24.91 16.52
CA GLN A 126 -2.14 -23.53 16.97
C GLN A 126 -1.72 -22.58 15.83
N PRO A 127 -2.59 -21.65 15.40
CA PRO A 127 -2.26 -20.72 14.32
C PRO A 127 -1.26 -19.65 14.75
N PHE A 128 -0.33 -19.36 13.85
CA PHE A 128 0.66 -18.30 13.91
C PHE A 128 0.75 -17.60 12.55
N ILE A 129 1.32 -16.40 12.56
CA ILE A 129 1.68 -15.64 11.37
C ILE A 129 3.13 -15.18 11.50
N PHE A 130 3.81 -14.98 10.37
CA PHE A 130 5.07 -14.25 10.32
C PHE A 130 5.02 -13.17 9.25
N ALA A 131 5.86 -12.16 9.42
CA ALA A 131 5.98 -11.05 8.50
C ALA A 131 7.40 -10.48 8.49
N LEU A 132 7.89 -10.13 7.31
CA LEU A 132 9.17 -9.46 7.07
C LEU A 132 8.91 -8.13 6.38
N GLY A 133 9.60 -7.07 6.83
CA GLY A 133 9.50 -5.72 6.29
C GLY A 133 9.94 -5.60 4.82
N PRO A 134 10.01 -4.39 4.25
CA PRO A 134 10.66 -4.16 2.96
C PRO A 134 12.17 -4.38 3.02
N THR A 135 12.79 -4.60 1.87
CA THR A 135 14.25 -4.66 1.73
C THR A 135 14.83 -3.32 1.31
N GLY A 136 16.03 -2.98 1.77
CA GLY A 136 16.80 -1.81 1.29
C GLY A 136 16.67 -0.54 2.15
N GLU A 137 15.74 -0.50 3.09
CA GLU A 137 15.69 0.51 4.16
C GLU A 137 16.01 -0.18 5.48
N THR A 138 16.98 0.31 6.24
CA THR A 138 17.31 -0.26 7.55
C THR A 138 16.75 0.62 8.66
N ILE A 139 16.01 0.01 9.58
CA ILE A 139 15.60 0.67 10.81
C ILE A 139 16.79 0.63 11.77
N SER A 140 17.09 1.77 12.38
CA SER A 140 18.09 1.90 13.43
C SER A 140 17.54 2.87 14.46
N SER A 141 16.86 2.32 15.47
CA SER A 141 16.10 3.13 16.44
C SER A 141 15.98 2.42 17.77
N ASP A 142 16.21 3.15 18.85
CA ASP A 142 15.94 2.68 20.22
C ASP A 142 14.47 2.93 20.63
N SER A 143 13.66 3.57 19.77
CA SER A 143 12.27 3.88 20.06
C SER A 143 11.39 2.64 19.93
N ALA A 144 10.66 2.30 20.99
CA ALA A 144 9.62 1.28 21.01
C ALA A 144 8.40 1.60 20.11
N SER A 145 8.15 2.88 19.81
CA SER A 145 7.07 3.32 18.95
C SER A 145 7.59 3.70 17.56
N GLN A 146 8.66 3.04 17.11
CA GLN A 146 9.23 3.27 15.80
C GLN A 146 8.18 2.96 14.73
N ASN A 147 7.98 3.89 13.79
CA ASN A 147 7.17 3.61 12.61
C ASN A 147 7.90 2.58 11.75
N ILE A 148 7.19 1.49 11.43
CA ILE A 148 7.66 0.42 10.56
C ILE A 148 6.78 0.37 9.31
N ASP A 149 7.39 0.08 8.17
CA ASP A 149 6.65 -0.08 6.92
C ASP A 149 5.88 -1.39 6.87
N GLN A 150 4.90 -1.48 5.98
CA GLN A 150 4.14 -2.71 5.78
C GLN A 150 5.03 -3.86 5.28
N HIS A 151 4.77 -5.06 5.78
CA HIS A 151 5.54 -6.26 5.41
C HIS A 151 5.43 -6.60 3.91
N THR A 152 6.52 -7.08 3.34
CA THR A 152 6.59 -7.51 1.92
C THR A 152 6.57 -9.02 1.75
N LEU A 153 6.94 -9.79 2.78
CA LEU A 153 6.83 -11.25 2.80
C LEU A 153 6.14 -11.68 4.09
N TYR A 154 5.08 -12.48 3.97
CA TYR A 154 4.31 -12.94 5.11
C TYR A 154 3.64 -14.27 4.80
N ASN A 155 3.30 -15.01 5.85
CA ASN A 155 2.50 -16.22 5.74
C ASN A 155 1.80 -16.54 7.06
N SER A 156 0.79 -17.39 6.99
CA SER A 156 0.20 -18.08 8.14
C SER A 156 0.67 -19.52 8.21
N PHE A 157 0.86 -20.03 9.42
CA PHE A 157 1.27 -21.40 9.66
C PHE A 157 0.66 -21.90 10.97
N THR A 158 0.83 -23.18 11.25
CA THR A 158 0.41 -23.78 12.52
C THR A 158 1.58 -24.42 13.21
N MET A 159 1.62 -24.36 14.54
CA MET A 159 2.61 -25.06 15.35
C MET A 159 1.94 -26.00 16.33
N ASP A 160 2.64 -27.10 16.64
CA ASP A 160 2.21 -28.06 17.64
C ASP A 160 2.65 -27.61 19.02
N MET A 161 1.71 -27.11 19.82
CA MET A 161 1.99 -26.58 21.16
C MET A 161 2.18 -27.69 22.19
N THR A 162 1.76 -28.92 21.90
CA THR A 162 2.01 -30.07 22.77
C THR A 162 3.50 -30.41 22.86
N GLN A 163 4.26 -30.09 21.79
CA GLN A 163 5.72 -30.21 21.77
C GLN A 163 6.42 -29.02 22.44
N ALA A 164 5.83 -27.83 22.40
CA ALA A 164 6.42 -26.65 23.03
C ALA A 164 6.41 -26.68 24.56
N ALA A 165 5.51 -27.47 25.17
CA ALA A 165 5.31 -27.47 26.61
C ALA A 165 6.50 -28.05 27.39
N PHE A 166 6.92 -27.34 28.44
CA PHE A 166 7.88 -27.85 29.42
C PHE A 166 7.50 -27.41 30.85
N SER A 167 7.97 -28.18 31.83
CA SER A 167 7.81 -27.90 33.26
C SER A 167 9.19 -27.91 33.94
N GLY A 168 9.63 -26.78 34.49
CA GLY A 168 10.92 -26.65 35.17
C GLY A 168 11.50 -25.25 35.12
N SER A 169 12.61 -25.04 35.82
CA SER A 169 13.34 -23.75 35.85
C SER A 169 14.38 -23.60 34.73
N SER A 170 14.74 -24.69 34.04
CA SER A 170 15.67 -24.68 32.92
C SER A 170 14.92 -24.47 31.60
N THR A 171 15.26 -23.40 30.88
CA THR A 171 14.71 -23.12 29.54
C THR A 171 15.21 -24.17 28.54
N PRO A 172 14.33 -24.84 27.78
CA PRO A 172 14.75 -25.74 26.71
C PRO A 172 15.64 -25.04 25.68
N ALA A 173 16.51 -25.81 25.01
CA ALA A 173 17.31 -25.30 23.91
C ALA A 173 16.39 -24.91 22.75
N LEU A 174 16.22 -23.60 22.54
CA LEU A 174 15.48 -23.06 21.41
C LEU A 174 16.35 -23.09 20.15
N ASN A 175 16.44 -24.26 19.52
CA ASN A 175 17.17 -24.43 18.28
C ASN A 175 16.29 -24.02 17.08
N SER A 176 16.23 -22.73 16.79
CA SER A 176 15.74 -22.26 15.49
C SER A 176 16.81 -22.62 14.47
N GLY A 177 16.54 -23.63 13.64
CA GLY A 177 17.50 -24.25 12.71
C GLY A 177 18.55 -23.25 12.20
N SER A 178 19.76 -23.41 12.69
CA SER A 178 20.90 -22.58 12.33
C SER A 178 21.21 -22.78 10.85
N SER A 179 21.53 -21.66 10.18
CA SER A 179 22.18 -21.56 8.87
C SER A 179 21.25 -21.30 7.69
N ALA A 180 21.02 -20.01 7.40
CA ALA A 180 20.63 -19.51 6.08
C ALA A 180 21.79 -19.55 5.04
N ALA A 181 22.78 -20.42 5.23
CA ALA A 181 23.84 -20.66 4.24
C ALA A 181 24.35 -22.11 4.31
N SER A 182 24.25 -22.79 3.16
CA SER A 182 24.93 -24.04 2.74
C SER A 182 24.81 -25.31 3.60
N SER A 183 24.12 -26.30 3.02
CA SER A 183 24.27 -27.76 3.11
C SER A 183 25.08 -28.36 4.28
N THR A 184 24.38 -29.02 5.21
CA THR A 184 24.70 -30.41 5.62
C THR A 184 23.54 -30.99 6.44
N SER A 185 23.20 -32.23 6.13
CA SER A 185 22.06 -32.98 6.67
C SER A 185 22.10 -33.11 8.19
N ALA A 186 21.05 -32.65 8.87
CA ALA A 186 20.73 -33.03 10.24
C ALA A 186 19.25 -33.43 10.32
N ASN A 187 19.03 -34.69 10.72
CA ASN A 187 17.74 -35.35 10.76
C ASN A 187 16.96 -34.90 12.01
N GLY A 188 16.24 -33.79 11.90
CA GLY A 188 15.25 -33.34 12.88
C GLY A 188 13.89 -33.24 12.20
N SER A 189 12.88 -33.89 12.78
CA SER A 189 11.49 -33.92 12.30
C SER A 189 10.91 -32.50 12.25
N SER A 190 11.14 -31.82 11.13
CA SER A 190 10.63 -30.49 10.81
C SER A 190 9.42 -30.69 9.93
N SER A 191 8.27 -30.18 10.36
CA SER A 191 7.08 -30.07 9.51
C SER A 191 7.34 -28.99 8.47
N SER A 192 7.98 -29.36 7.37
CA SER A 192 8.17 -28.53 6.17
C SER A 192 6.84 -28.36 5.44
N ALA A 193 5.98 -27.50 5.98
CA ALA A 193 4.78 -27.08 5.28
C ALA A 193 5.15 -26.08 4.17
N SER A 194 5.19 -26.56 2.93
CA SER A 194 5.24 -25.71 1.74
C SER A 194 3.87 -25.08 1.48
N THR A 195 3.40 -24.22 2.38
CA THR A 195 2.28 -23.31 2.11
C THR A 195 2.86 -22.08 1.40
N GLY A 196 2.42 -21.82 0.17
CA GLY A 196 2.94 -20.72 -0.64
C GLY A 196 2.84 -19.39 0.10
N ALA A 197 3.96 -18.70 0.32
CA ALA A 197 3.86 -17.36 0.87
C ALA A 197 3.15 -16.44 -0.11
N SER A 198 2.28 -15.63 0.46
CA SER A 198 1.93 -14.32 -0.08
C SER A 198 3.16 -13.43 -0.02
N THR A 199 3.93 -13.39 -1.10
CA THR A 199 4.74 -12.21 -1.43
C THR A 199 3.76 -11.07 -1.67
N GLY A 200 3.93 -9.94 -0.98
CA GLY A 200 3.13 -8.72 -1.13
C GLY A 200 3.27 -8.04 -2.50
N GLY A 201 3.47 -8.81 -3.58
CA GLY A 201 3.50 -8.34 -4.95
C GLY A 201 2.10 -8.18 -5.57
N GLY A 202 1.08 -8.87 -5.05
CA GLY A 202 -0.30 -8.76 -5.56
C GLY A 202 -0.91 -7.39 -5.29
N ASP A 203 -1.03 -7.01 -4.01
CA ASP A 203 -1.65 -5.75 -3.59
C ASP A 203 -0.83 -4.53 -4.03
N ASN A 204 0.50 -4.64 -4.04
CA ASN A 204 1.38 -3.58 -4.55
C ASN A 204 1.19 -3.34 -6.06
N THR A 205 0.96 -4.40 -6.85
CA THR A 205 0.73 -4.24 -8.29
C THR A 205 -0.59 -3.51 -8.55
N TYR A 206 -1.68 -3.92 -7.89
CA TYR A 206 -2.96 -3.24 -8.05
C TYR A 206 -2.91 -1.80 -7.52
N ASN A 207 -2.21 -1.53 -6.40
CA ASN A 207 -1.98 -0.18 -5.88
C ASN A 207 -1.23 0.69 -6.89
N ARG A 208 -0.16 0.16 -7.49
CA ARG A 208 0.60 0.85 -8.55
C ARG A 208 -0.27 1.11 -9.77
N VAL A 209 -1.04 0.13 -10.24
CA VAL A 209 -1.93 0.31 -11.39
C VAL A 209 -2.99 1.36 -11.08
N HIS A 210 -3.66 1.30 -9.93
CA HIS A 210 -4.63 2.30 -9.49
C HIS A 210 -4.01 3.70 -9.48
N GLY A 211 -2.91 3.88 -8.74
CA GLY A 211 -2.25 5.18 -8.58
C GLY A 211 -1.74 5.76 -9.89
N ILE A 212 -1.04 4.97 -10.71
CA ILE A 212 -0.47 5.42 -12.00
C ILE A 212 -1.59 5.80 -12.98
N PHE A 213 -2.61 4.95 -13.14
CA PHE A 213 -3.68 5.22 -14.11
C PHE A 213 -4.49 6.45 -13.69
N MET A 214 -4.81 6.59 -12.40
CA MET A 214 -5.52 7.77 -11.88
C MET A 214 -4.68 9.05 -12.00
N ALA A 215 -3.39 8.99 -11.68
CA ALA A 215 -2.50 10.15 -11.80
C ALA A 215 -2.34 10.60 -13.26
N ILE A 216 -2.12 9.67 -14.19
CA ILE A 216 -2.03 10.00 -15.63
C ILE A 216 -3.35 10.59 -16.12
N ALA A 217 -4.49 10.02 -15.75
CA ALA A 217 -5.80 10.53 -16.15
C ALA A 217 -6.02 11.98 -15.68
N PHE A 218 -5.86 12.26 -14.39
CA PHE A 218 -6.20 13.57 -13.80
C PHE A 218 -5.13 14.64 -13.94
N VAL A 219 -3.85 14.28 -13.90
CA VAL A 219 -2.75 15.26 -13.96
C VAL A 219 -2.37 15.57 -15.41
N ILE A 220 -2.52 14.61 -16.33
CA ILE A 220 -2.03 14.74 -17.71
C ILE A 220 -3.18 14.75 -18.71
N LEU A 221 -3.95 13.66 -18.83
CA LEU A 221 -4.87 13.48 -19.96
C LEU A 221 -6.07 14.43 -19.91
N PHE A 222 -6.72 14.60 -18.76
CA PHE A 222 -7.86 15.51 -18.65
C PHE A 222 -7.48 16.98 -18.95
N PRO A 223 -6.40 17.55 -18.36
CA PRO A 223 -5.89 18.87 -18.76
C PRO A 223 -5.48 18.94 -20.22
N LEU A 224 -4.80 17.91 -20.75
CA LEU A 224 -4.40 17.85 -22.16
C LEU A 224 -5.61 17.93 -23.08
N GLY A 225 -6.72 17.26 -22.77
CA GLY A 225 -7.95 17.35 -23.56
C GLY A 225 -8.51 18.78 -23.59
N VAL A 226 -8.39 19.54 -22.50
CA VAL A 226 -8.75 20.98 -22.48
C VAL A 226 -7.78 21.79 -23.36
N LEU A 227 -6.49 21.47 -23.33
CA LEU A 227 -5.48 22.14 -24.14
C LEU A 227 -5.70 21.92 -25.64
N VAL A 228 -6.02 20.69 -26.06
CA VAL A 228 -6.32 20.36 -27.47
C VAL A 228 -7.50 21.17 -28.00
N LEU A 229 -8.54 21.36 -27.18
CA LEU A 229 -9.68 22.21 -27.55
C LEU A 229 -9.27 23.68 -27.74
N ARG A 230 -8.39 24.19 -26.88
CA ARG A 230 -8.02 25.61 -26.84
C ARG A 230 -6.90 25.99 -27.82
N LEU A 231 -5.93 25.12 -28.05
CA LEU A 231 -4.81 25.36 -28.96
C LEU A 231 -5.09 24.84 -30.38
N GLY A 232 -5.66 23.64 -30.46
CA GLY A 232 -5.90 22.95 -31.73
C GLY A 232 -7.29 23.20 -32.31
N HIS A 233 -8.17 23.91 -31.59
CA HIS A 233 -9.57 24.17 -31.97
C HIS A 233 -10.34 22.91 -32.39
N SER A 234 -9.96 21.75 -31.84
CA SER A 234 -10.50 20.45 -32.23
C SER A 234 -11.39 19.87 -31.14
N VAL A 235 -12.70 19.89 -31.39
CA VAL A 235 -13.70 19.27 -30.49
C VAL A 235 -13.62 17.74 -30.53
N ILE A 236 -13.29 17.17 -31.69
CA ILE A 236 -13.08 15.72 -31.84
C ILE A 236 -11.82 15.30 -31.08
N GLY A 237 -10.72 16.06 -31.20
CA GLY A 237 -9.48 15.78 -30.46
C GLY A 237 -9.68 15.86 -28.95
N HIS A 238 -10.44 16.86 -28.48
CA HIS A 238 -10.90 16.92 -27.08
C HIS A 238 -11.65 15.64 -26.70
N GLY A 239 -12.67 15.24 -27.48
CA GLY A 239 -13.45 14.04 -27.23
C GLY A 239 -12.62 12.76 -27.15
N ILE A 240 -11.65 12.57 -28.06
CA ILE A 240 -10.76 11.39 -28.07
C ILE A 240 -9.90 11.35 -26.81
N VAL A 241 -9.23 12.45 -26.46
CA VAL A 241 -8.35 12.49 -25.28
C VAL A 241 -9.16 12.29 -23.99
N GLN A 242 -10.38 12.85 -23.91
CA GLN A 242 -11.28 12.68 -22.78
C GLN A 242 -11.79 11.23 -22.66
N ALA A 243 -12.12 10.58 -23.78
CA ALA A 243 -12.49 9.18 -23.80
C ALA A 243 -11.33 8.28 -23.32
N THR A 244 -10.11 8.52 -23.81
CA THR A 244 -8.91 7.80 -23.34
C THR A 244 -8.67 8.00 -21.85
N ALA A 245 -8.77 9.24 -21.35
CA ALA A 245 -8.65 9.53 -19.92
C ALA A 245 -9.71 8.77 -19.10
N TYR A 246 -10.95 8.71 -19.59
CA TYR A 246 -12.02 8.01 -18.90
C TYR A 246 -11.79 6.48 -18.88
N CYS A 247 -11.24 5.89 -19.94
CA CYS A 247 -10.80 4.49 -19.92
C CYS A 247 -9.76 4.22 -18.82
N PHE A 248 -8.80 5.14 -18.63
CA PHE A 248 -7.83 5.03 -17.54
C PHE A 248 -8.51 5.09 -16.16
N VAL A 249 -9.50 5.98 -16.00
CA VAL A 249 -10.30 6.06 -14.77
C VAL A 249 -11.09 4.76 -14.52
N ILE A 250 -11.65 4.11 -15.55
CA ILE A 250 -12.35 2.83 -15.39
C ILE A 250 -11.40 1.74 -14.89
N VAL A 251 -10.22 1.62 -15.49
CA VAL A 251 -9.21 0.64 -15.04
C VAL A 251 -8.76 0.95 -13.62
N GLY A 252 -8.45 2.22 -13.32
CA GLY A 252 -8.07 2.65 -11.98
C GLY A 252 -9.17 2.41 -10.95
N LEU A 253 -10.43 2.68 -11.28
CA LEU A 253 -11.56 2.40 -10.38
C LEU A 253 -11.69 0.89 -10.12
N GLY A 254 -11.60 0.06 -11.16
CA GLY A 254 -11.68 -1.39 -11.03
C GLY A 254 -10.63 -1.95 -10.08
N THR A 255 -9.36 -1.53 -10.24
CA THR A 255 -8.29 -1.95 -9.32
C THR A 255 -8.45 -1.35 -7.92
N GLY A 256 -8.94 -0.11 -7.79
CA GLY A 256 -9.22 0.53 -6.50
C GLY A 256 -10.34 -0.14 -5.71
N ILE A 257 -11.40 -0.58 -6.38
CA ILE A 257 -12.48 -1.38 -5.78
C ILE A 257 -11.95 -2.74 -5.33
N TYR A 258 -11.16 -3.41 -6.17
CA TYR A 258 -10.54 -4.69 -5.81
C TYR A 258 -9.68 -4.56 -4.54
N LEU A 259 -8.78 -3.57 -4.49
CA LEU A 259 -7.96 -3.27 -3.31
C LEU A 259 -8.81 -3.02 -2.06
N SER A 260 -9.86 -2.22 -2.20
CA SER A 260 -10.76 -1.89 -1.09
C SER A 260 -11.46 -3.13 -0.53
N GLN A 261 -11.81 -4.11 -1.37
CA GLN A 261 -12.48 -5.33 -0.92
C GLN A 261 -11.53 -6.31 -0.22
N GLN A 262 -10.24 -6.29 -0.56
CA GLN A 262 -9.25 -7.18 0.07
C GLN A 262 -8.86 -6.70 1.48
N ASP A 263 -8.93 -5.41 1.74
CA ASP A 263 -8.65 -4.85 3.05
C ASP A 263 -9.93 -4.54 3.84
N LYS A 264 -10.12 -5.24 4.96
CA LYS A 264 -11.29 -5.05 5.84
C LYS A 264 -11.43 -3.60 6.32
N SER A 265 -10.34 -2.85 6.48
CA SER A 265 -10.37 -1.46 6.93
C SER A 265 -10.95 -0.49 5.89
N THR A 266 -10.84 -0.83 4.61
CA THR A 266 -11.30 -0.01 3.47
C THR A 266 -12.51 -0.61 2.75
N SER A 267 -12.90 -1.85 3.05
CA SER A 267 -14.04 -2.56 2.46
C SER A 267 -15.40 -1.87 2.60
N GLY A 268 -15.54 -0.96 3.57
CA GLY A 268 -16.74 -0.17 3.77
C GLY A 268 -16.89 1.04 2.85
N PHE A 269 -15.88 1.37 2.02
CA PHE A 269 -15.87 2.55 1.13
C PHE A 269 -16.12 3.89 1.84
N ASN A 270 -15.71 3.99 3.12
CA ASN A 270 -16.02 5.13 3.99
C ASN A 270 -14.86 6.12 4.16
N THR A 271 -13.75 5.92 3.46
CA THR A 271 -12.63 6.88 3.50
C THR A 271 -12.92 8.07 2.58
N ALA A 272 -12.36 9.24 2.90
CA ALA A 272 -12.52 10.44 2.08
C ALA A 272 -12.09 10.20 0.62
N HIS A 273 -10.97 9.50 0.40
CA HIS A 273 -10.47 9.17 -0.93
C HIS A 273 -11.47 8.34 -1.75
N GLN A 274 -12.07 7.31 -1.14
CA GLN A 274 -13.03 6.42 -1.80
C GLN A 274 -14.33 7.14 -2.13
N ILE A 275 -14.89 7.90 -1.17
CA ILE A 275 -16.14 8.63 -1.37
C ILE A 275 -15.96 9.66 -2.50
N ILE A 276 -14.90 10.47 -2.44
CA ILE A 276 -14.60 11.47 -3.47
C ILE A 276 -14.35 10.77 -4.82
N GLY A 277 -13.62 9.65 -4.84
CA GLY A 277 -13.35 8.88 -6.05
C GLY A 277 -14.60 8.34 -6.74
N LEU A 278 -15.55 7.78 -5.98
CA LEU A 278 -16.82 7.28 -6.51
C LEU A 278 -17.73 8.41 -7.03
N VAL A 279 -17.76 9.54 -6.31
CA VAL A 279 -18.46 10.75 -6.77
C VAL A 279 -17.84 11.28 -8.06
N LEU A 280 -16.51 11.37 -8.12
CA LEU A 280 -15.76 11.78 -9.32
C LEU A 280 -16.10 10.90 -10.53
N PHE A 281 -16.08 9.57 -10.36
CA PHE A 281 -16.41 8.64 -11.44
C PHE A 281 -17.82 8.87 -11.99
N SER A 282 -18.79 9.03 -11.08
CA SER A 282 -20.20 9.25 -11.43
C SER A 282 -20.41 10.59 -12.15
N LEU A 283 -19.80 11.67 -11.65
CA LEU A 283 -19.89 12.99 -12.25
C LEU A 283 -19.14 13.08 -13.58
N LEU A 284 -18.03 12.34 -13.77
CA LEU A 284 -17.34 12.24 -15.05
C LEU A 284 -18.20 11.56 -16.12
N ALA A 285 -18.98 10.54 -15.77
CA ALA A 285 -19.95 9.95 -16.69
C ALA A 285 -20.99 10.97 -17.15
N ILE A 286 -21.55 11.75 -16.22
CA ILE A 286 -22.50 12.83 -16.51
C ILE A 286 -21.84 13.91 -17.39
N GLN A 287 -20.60 14.28 -17.08
CA GLN A 287 -19.81 15.24 -17.85
C GLN A 287 -19.60 14.77 -19.30
N ALA A 288 -19.26 13.50 -19.51
CA ALA A 288 -19.02 12.92 -20.83
C ALA A 288 -20.31 12.88 -21.67
N LEU A 289 -21.41 12.37 -21.10
CA LEU A 289 -22.72 12.33 -21.77
C LEU A 289 -23.24 13.74 -22.05
N GLY A 290 -23.16 14.65 -21.07
CA GLY A 290 -23.56 16.05 -21.23
C GLY A 290 -22.74 16.77 -22.31
N GLY A 291 -21.43 16.49 -22.40
CA GLY A 291 -20.56 17.01 -23.44
C GLY A 291 -20.95 16.53 -24.84
N LEU A 292 -21.25 15.23 -24.98
CA LEU A 292 -21.70 14.63 -26.24
C LEU A 292 -23.05 15.23 -26.69
N VAL A 293 -24.03 15.28 -25.78
CA VAL A 293 -25.35 15.87 -26.04
C VAL A 293 -25.20 17.34 -26.45
N HIS A 294 -24.41 18.12 -25.71
CA HIS A 294 -24.14 19.51 -26.06
C HIS A 294 -23.56 19.65 -27.46
N HIS A 295 -22.55 18.84 -27.81
CA HIS A 295 -21.93 18.87 -29.12
C HIS A 295 -22.92 18.52 -30.25
N LEU A 296 -23.76 17.50 -30.06
CA LEU A 296 -24.79 17.10 -31.03
C LEU A 296 -25.83 18.21 -31.24
N LEU A 297 -26.30 18.85 -30.16
CA LEU A 297 -27.26 19.95 -30.24
C LEU A 297 -26.64 21.20 -30.88
N PHE A 298 -25.38 21.51 -30.55
CA PHE A 298 -24.67 22.64 -31.14
C PHE A 298 -24.46 22.45 -32.65
N ARG A 299 -24.15 21.23 -33.09
CA ARG A 299 -24.06 20.89 -34.54
C ARG A 299 -25.40 21.05 -35.27
N ARG A 300 -26.52 20.96 -34.54
CA ARG A 300 -27.88 21.23 -35.06
C ARG A 300 -28.29 22.71 -34.93
N GLY A 301 -27.39 23.60 -34.53
CA GLY A 301 -27.64 25.05 -34.45
C GLY A 301 -28.26 25.54 -33.14
N HIS A 302 -28.44 24.69 -32.13
CA HIS A 302 -29.06 25.07 -30.87
C HIS A 302 -28.03 25.60 -29.87
N LYS A 303 -28.27 26.78 -29.28
CA LYS A 303 -27.50 27.27 -28.13
C LYS A 303 -28.03 26.61 -26.86
N THR A 304 -27.18 25.89 -26.13
CA THR A 304 -27.61 25.13 -24.95
C THR A 304 -26.92 25.62 -23.67
N ILE A 305 -27.66 25.69 -22.57
CA ILE A 305 -27.13 25.96 -21.22
C ILE A 305 -26.15 24.85 -20.78
N ILE A 306 -26.34 23.63 -21.29
CA ILE A 306 -25.51 22.44 -21.05
C ILE A 306 -24.02 22.73 -21.28
N GLY A 307 -23.66 23.52 -22.30
CA GLY A 307 -22.26 23.87 -22.57
C GLY A 307 -21.60 24.69 -21.46
N LYS A 308 -22.34 25.60 -20.81
CA LYS A 308 -21.83 26.37 -19.67
C LYS A 308 -21.66 25.47 -18.44
N VAL A 309 -22.66 24.62 -18.17
CA VAL A 309 -22.62 23.66 -17.06
C VAL A 309 -21.44 22.70 -17.25
N HIS A 310 -21.28 22.13 -18.44
CA HIS A 310 -20.16 21.26 -18.80
C HIS A 310 -18.81 21.95 -18.57
N MET A 311 -18.66 23.23 -18.94
CA MET A 311 -17.42 23.96 -18.71
C MET A 311 -17.09 24.11 -17.21
N PHE A 312 -18.04 24.58 -16.40
CA PHE A 312 -17.79 24.79 -14.96
C PHE A 312 -17.63 23.49 -14.20
N LEU A 313 -18.48 22.49 -14.49
CA LEU A 313 -18.39 21.16 -13.90
C LEU A 313 -17.04 20.50 -14.21
N GLY A 314 -16.60 20.57 -15.47
CA GLY A 314 -15.31 20.01 -15.89
C GLY A 314 -14.11 20.59 -15.14
N ILE A 315 -14.08 21.90 -14.91
CA ILE A 315 -13.02 22.54 -14.11
C ILE A 315 -13.04 22.03 -12.68
N GLY A 316 -14.23 21.95 -12.06
CA GLY A 316 -14.39 21.43 -10.70
C GLY A 316 -13.91 19.99 -10.57
N LEU A 317 -14.24 19.13 -11.54
CA LEU A 317 -13.85 17.72 -11.53
C LEU A 317 -12.33 17.51 -11.67
N ILE A 318 -11.65 18.33 -12.48
CA ILE A 318 -10.18 18.27 -12.58
C ILE A 318 -9.54 18.64 -11.24
N ILE A 319 -9.99 19.73 -10.61
CA ILE A 319 -9.45 20.18 -9.30
C ILE A 319 -9.69 19.10 -8.24
N LEU A 320 -10.92 18.60 -8.15
CA LEU A 320 -11.29 17.58 -7.17
C LEU A 320 -10.48 16.29 -7.38
N GLY A 321 -10.24 15.90 -8.64
CA GLY A 321 -9.40 14.75 -8.98
C GLY A 321 -7.94 14.92 -8.57
N ILE A 322 -7.34 16.10 -8.81
CA ILE A 322 -5.97 16.42 -8.37
C ILE A 322 -5.87 16.36 -6.83
N VAL A 323 -6.84 16.91 -6.12
CA VAL A 323 -6.88 16.88 -4.64
C VAL A 323 -7.10 15.46 -4.11
N ASN A 324 -7.81 14.60 -4.85
CA ASN A 324 -8.08 13.24 -4.41
C ASN A 324 -6.85 12.31 -4.45
N VAL A 325 -5.82 12.65 -5.25
CA VAL A 325 -4.61 11.81 -5.37
C VAL A 325 -3.78 11.75 -4.08
N PRO A 326 -3.43 12.88 -3.41
CA PRO A 326 -2.76 12.84 -2.11
C PRO A 326 -3.53 12.08 -1.02
N LEU A 327 -4.87 12.15 -1.05
CA LEU A 327 -5.70 11.37 -0.13
C LEU A 327 -5.54 9.85 -0.36
N GLY A 328 -5.40 9.43 -1.62
CA GLY A 328 -5.13 8.05 -1.99
C GLY A 328 -3.73 7.59 -1.59
N LEU A 329 -2.71 8.43 -1.78
CA LEU A 329 -1.33 8.15 -1.32
C LEU A 329 -1.27 8.00 0.20
N ASN A 330 -1.99 8.82 0.95
CA ASN A 330 -2.10 8.68 2.40
C ASN A 330 -2.79 7.38 2.80
N LEU A 331 -3.86 7.01 2.09
CA LEU A 331 -4.58 5.75 2.35
C LEU A 331 -3.70 4.52 2.05
N ALA A 332 -2.82 4.61 1.06
CA ALA A 332 -1.85 3.57 0.72
C ALA A 332 -0.65 3.49 1.68
N GLY A 333 -0.54 4.39 2.68
CA GLY A 333 0.63 4.48 3.56
C GLY A 333 1.82 5.24 2.96
N ASP A 334 1.69 5.72 1.73
CA ASP A 334 2.75 6.31 0.89
C ASP A 334 2.80 7.86 0.98
N SER A 335 2.39 8.43 2.11
CA SER A 335 2.27 9.89 2.31
C SER A 335 3.57 10.67 2.03
N ASN A 336 4.74 10.03 2.17
CA ASN A 336 6.05 10.58 1.85
C ASN A 336 6.17 11.03 0.38
N TYR A 337 5.41 10.40 -0.52
CA TYR A 337 5.42 10.72 -1.95
C TYR A 337 4.58 11.95 -2.31
N ASN A 338 3.74 12.45 -1.40
CA ASN A 338 2.93 13.65 -1.64
C ASN A 338 3.77 14.87 -1.99
N LYS A 339 4.96 15.03 -1.39
CA LYS A 339 5.85 16.16 -1.69
C LYS A 339 6.30 16.16 -3.16
N TYR A 340 6.64 14.99 -3.70
CA TYR A 340 7.03 14.85 -5.10
C TYR A 340 5.85 15.03 -6.04
N TYR A 341 4.69 14.47 -5.68
CA TYR A 341 3.44 14.65 -6.42
C TYR A 341 3.09 16.14 -6.57
N ILE A 342 3.11 16.90 -5.47
CA ILE A 342 2.80 18.34 -5.46
C ILE A 342 3.77 19.11 -6.36
N ILE A 343 5.08 18.80 -6.31
CA ILE A 343 6.07 19.43 -7.19
C ILE A 343 5.71 19.20 -8.67
N VAL A 344 5.40 17.96 -9.04
CA VAL A 344 5.03 17.61 -10.44
C VAL A 344 3.75 18.33 -10.87
N VAL A 345 2.72 18.34 -10.02
CA VAL A 345 1.46 19.05 -10.30
C VAL A 345 1.68 20.55 -10.44
N CYS A 346 2.53 21.16 -9.60
CA CYS A 346 2.86 22.58 -9.69
C CYS A 346 3.58 22.91 -11.01
N ILE A 347 4.56 22.09 -11.42
CA ILE A 347 5.29 22.28 -12.68
C ILE A 347 4.35 22.14 -13.88
N LEU A 348 3.55 21.06 -13.93
CA LEU A 348 2.62 20.81 -15.03
C LEU A 348 1.48 21.84 -15.07
N GLY A 349 1.00 22.27 -13.90
CA GLY A 349 0.00 23.33 -13.76
C GLY A 349 0.53 24.68 -14.26
N ALA A 350 1.76 25.04 -13.89
CA ALA A 350 2.42 26.25 -14.39
C ALA A 350 2.62 26.20 -15.91
N LEU A 351 3.06 25.06 -16.45
CA LEU A 351 3.19 24.85 -17.89
C LEU A 351 1.84 24.98 -18.60
N PHE A 352 0.79 24.35 -18.08
CA PHE A 352 -0.56 24.45 -18.63
C PHE A 352 -1.05 25.90 -18.67
N LEU A 353 -0.89 26.63 -17.57
CA LEU A 353 -1.27 28.04 -17.48
C LEU A 353 -0.45 28.91 -18.45
N ALA A 354 0.86 28.68 -18.58
CA ALA A 354 1.72 29.39 -19.51
C ALA A 354 1.29 29.16 -20.97
N LEU A 355 1.03 27.91 -21.36
CA LEU A 355 0.54 27.58 -22.71
C LEU A 355 -0.83 28.21 -22.97
N ARG A 356 -1.72 28.21 -21.98
CA ARG A 356 -3.03 28.85 -22.08
C ARG A 356 -2.91 30.38 -22.21
N PHE A 357 -2.02 31.02 -21.45
CA PHE A 357 -1.80 32.45 -21.53
C PHE A 357 -1.20 32.84 -22.88
N TRP A 358 -0.24 32.06 -23.37
CA TRP A 358 0.37 32.24 -24.68
C TRP A 358 -0.67 32.11 -25.80
N ALA A 359 -1.56 31.13 -25.74
CA ALA A 359 -2.66 30.96 -26.70
C ALA A 359 -3.55 32.20 -26.77
N LEU A 360 -4.01 32.68 -25.61
CA LEU A 360 -4.86 33.87 -25.50
C LEU A 360 -4.14 35.12 -26.04
N TRP A 361 -2.84 35.26 -25.77
CA TRP A 361 -2.05 36.37 -26.27
C TRP A 361 -1.87 36.32 -27.79
N ARG A 362 -1.56 35.14 -28.35
CA ARG A 362 -1.44 34.90 -29.79
C ARG A 362 -2.75 35.24 -30.51
N ASP A 363 -3.88 34.72 -30.03
CA ASP A 363 -5.18 34.91 -30.67
C ASP A 363 -5.64 36.38 -30.64
N ARG A 364 -5.39 37.08 -29.52
CA ARG A 364 -5.63 38.54 -29.43
C ARG A 364 -4.77 39.32 -30.43
N LYS A 365 -3.51 38.93 -30.63
CA LYS A 365 -2.61 39.58 -31.58
C LYS A 365 -3.06 39.36 -33.03
N SER A 366 -3.51 38.14 -33.37
CA SER A 366 -4.07 37.83 -34.70
C SER A 366 -5.35 38.62 -34.96
N ALA A 367 -6.28 38.67 -34.02
CA ALA A 367 -7.52 39.45 -34.15
C ALA A 367 -7.25 40.96 -34.35
N LYS A 368 -6.25 41.52 -33.64
CA LYS A 368 -5.85 42.92 -33.82
C LYS A 368 -5.24 43.18 -35.20
N ARG A 369 -4.47 42.22 -35.75
CA ARG A 369 -3.89 42.32 -37.10
C ARG A 369 -4.97 42.27 -38.18
N GLU A 370 -5.89 41.31 -38.12
CA GLU A 370 -7.02 41.22 -39.06
C GLU A 370 -7.93 42.44 -39.02
N GLY A 371 -8.22 42.97 -37.83
CA GLY A 371 -8.98 44.20 -37.67
C GLY A 371 -8.29 45.43 -38.27
N SER A 372 -6.96 45.51 -38.13
CA SER A 372 -6.15 46.57 -38.74
C SER A 372 -6.15 46.47 -40.27
N GLU A 373 -6.01 45.27 -40.83
CA GLU A 373 -5.97 45.03 -42.28
C GLU A 373 -7.32 45.35 -42.94
N LYS A 374 -8.43 44.89 -42.35
CA LYS A 374 -9.79 45.24 -42.79
C LYS A 374 -10.06 46.75 -42.71
N GLY A 375 -9.52 47.43 -41.69
CA GLY A 375 -9.61 48.88 -41.55
C GLY A 375 -8.86 49.64 -42.66
N VAL A 376 -7.69 49.16 -43.07
CA VAL A 376 -6.91 49.72 -44.18
C VAL A 376 -7.63 49.53 -45.51
N LEU A 377 -8.13 48.33 -45.80
CA LEU A 377 -8.85 48.03 -47.05
C LEU A 377 -10.12 48.89 -47.21
N ARG A 378 -10.89 49.06 -46.13
CA ARG A 378 -12.11 49.89 -46.14
C ARG A 378 -11.79 51.37 -46.38
N ARG A 379 -10.65 51.86 -45.87
CA ARG A 379 -10.21 53.25 -46.09
C ARG A 379 -9.72 53.48 -47.52
N GLY A 380 -9.04 52.49 -48.12
CA GLY A 380 -8.61 52.54 -49.53
C GLY A 380 -9.77 52.56 -50.52
N SER A 381 -10.76 51.67 -50.33
CA SER A 381 -11.96 51.63 -51.18
C SER A 381 -12.79 52.91 -51.10
N SER A 382 -12.89 53.53 -49.91
CA SER A 382 -13.62 54.79 -49.75
C SER A 382 -12.90 56.00 -50.37
N SER A 383 -11.57 55.93 -50.56
CA SER A 383 -10.81 56.97 -51.27
C SER A 383 -10.85 56.81 -52.79
N GLU A 384 -11.03 55.60 -53.32
CA GLU A 384 -11.20 55.37 -54.77
C GLU A 384 -12.60 55.79 -55.26
N GLU A 385 -13.66 55.60 -54.46
CA GLU A 385 -15.01 56.10 -54.77
C GLU A 385 -15.12 57.64 -54.76
N ALA A 386 -14.23 58.34 -54.07
CA ALA A 386 -14.27 59.81 -53.95
C ALA A 386 -13.51 60.55 -55.08
N VAL A 387 -12.86 59.82 -56.00
CA VAL A 387 -12.01 60.39 -57.08
C VAL A 387 -12.62 60.16 -58.48
N MET A 388 -13.73 59.42 -58.59
CA MET A 388 -14.60 59.41 -59.79
C MET A 388 -15.73 60.41 -59.60
#